data_AF-A0A1V5TI78-F1
#
_entry.id   AF-A0A1V5TI78-F1
#
_cell.length_a   1.000
_cell.length_b   1.000
_cell.length_c   1.000
_cell.angle_alpha   90.00
_cell.angle_beta   90.00
_cell.angle_gamma   90.00
#
_symmetry.space_group_name_H-M   'P 1'
#
loop_
_entity.id
_entity.type
_entity.pdbx_description
1 polymer ?
#
loop_
_entity_poly.entity_id
_entity_poly.type
_entity_poly.pdbx_seq_one_letter_code
_entity_poly.pdbx_strand_id
1 'polypeptide(L)'
;MASITRRSRATTDSSPAAAMDRLVEAFERLLARGESFTTISVEELAREAGMARATFYLHCRNKGQLVSHAMQAVQLQLKTAARARLKKSGSYGRAEFQAFMREVVEILFRHRYAIWAMNEVSASRPDMKCVFINGEDFTNELIHYIYAKKNMSEFHNKYRSADLLIVDDIQFIKGKEQTQEEFFHTFNAVTQEGHQIVLSSDKPPKEMGTLDERLRTRFEWGLLADIQPPDFETRMAIIKQKARDLEFDIPDDVVQYIAEKVKSNIRQLEGAVKRMKAIVTIQGAAKNITTAQSAIKDILTESRPIPQTIEKIISEVARTYGANPADIRSSKRDAPISQMRQIAMYVVSEVTGLTQEAIGREFSGRHHTTVIYALREIKDKIDRDPSLKATVNDIIKNVQQA
;
A
#
# COMPACT_ATOMS: atom_id res chain seq x y z
N MET A 1 -20.68 -28.33 65.20
CA MET A 1 -19.42 -27.59 65.44
C MET A 1 -18.42 -27.99 64.36
N ALA A 2 -17.86 -26.96 63.70
CA ALA A 2 -16.74 -26.85 62.78
C ALA A 2 -16.20 -28.07 61.99
N SER A 3 -16.25 -27.88 60.67
CA SER A 3 -15.51 -28.54 59.60
C SER A 3 -14.00 -28.59 59.83
N ILE A 4 -13.40 -29.76 59.57
CA ILE A 4 -11.96 -29.94 59.42
C ILE A 4 -11.65 -29.90 57.92
N THR A 5 -11.11 -28.79 57.43
CA THR A 5 -10.38 -28.78 56.16
C THR A 5 -9.01 -28.21 56.40
N ARG A 6 -8.03 -29.11 56.31
CA ARG A 6 -6.60 -28.91 56.48
C ARG A 6 -6.10 -27.92 55.41
N ARG A 7 -5.77 -26.70 55.82
CA ARG A 7 -4.98 -25.76 54.99
C ARG A 7 -3.56 -26.31 54.86
N SER A 8 -3.21 -26.87 53.72
CA SER A 8 -1.81 -26.97 53.31
C SER A 8 -1.34 -25.60 52.84
N ARG A 9 -0.33 -25.06 53.54
CA ARG A 9 0.43 -23.86 53.20
C ARG A 9 0.76 -23.82 51.71
N ALA A 10 0.20 -22.86 50.98
CA ALA A 10 0.77 -22.37 49.74
C ALA A 10 1.96 -21.47 50.11
N THR A 11 3.17 -21.97 49.91
CA THR A 11 4.39 -21.17 50.01
C THR A 11 4.50 -20.26 48.78
N THR A 12 4.14 -18.99 49.01
CA THR A 12 4.89 -17.77 48.65
C THR A 12 5.22 -17.46 47.19
N ASP A 13 4.74 -16.27 46.78
CA ASP A 13 5.28 -15.37 45.75
C ASP A 13 5.50 -15.91 44.33
N SER A 14 4.53 -15.62 43.46
CA SER A 14 4.89 -15.31 42.08
C SER A 14 3.96 -14.24 41.54
N SER A 15 4.49 -13.03 41.37
CA SER A 15 3.87 -11.98 40.56
C SER A 15 3.41 -12.57 39.22
N PRO A 16 2.29 -12.09 38.62
CA PRO A 16 1.86 -12.52 37.30
C PRO A 16 2.98 -12.51 36.24
N ALA A 17 3.96 -11.61 36.36
CA ALA A 17 5.15 -11.56 35.52
C ALA A 17 6.05 -12.81 35.71
N ALA A 18 6.35 -13.20 36.94
CA ALA A 18 7.21 -14.35 37.24
C ALA A 18 6.58 -15.70 36.85
N ALA A 19 5.24 -15.78 36.79
CA ALA A 19 4.56 -16.94 36.23
C ALA A 19 4.68 -16.99 34.70
N MET A 20 4.57 -15.84 34.04
CA MET A 20 4.72 -15.73 32.59
C MET A 20 6.16 -16.03 32.14
N ASP A 21 7.17 -15.52 32.85
CA ASP A 21 8.58 -15.77 32.53
C ASP A 21 8.90 -17.27 32.58
N ARG A 22 8.42 -17.98 33.61
CA ARG A 22 8.56 -19.44 33.72
C ARG A 22 7.89 -20.19 32.57
N LEU A 23 6.75 -19.70 32.08
CA LEU A 23 6.07 -20.29 30.93
C LEU A 23 6.86 -20.07 29.63
N VAL A 24 7.45 -18.89 29.44
CA VAL A 24 8.30 -18.59 28.28
C VAL A 24 9.54 -19.47 28.30
N GLU A 25 10.25 -19.56 29.43
CA GLU A 25 11.43 -20.42 29.56
C GLU A 25 11.11 -21.91 29.30
N ALA A 26 10.00 -22.39 29.85
CA ALA A 26 9.55 -23.77 29.64
C ALA A 26 9.27 -24.05 28.16
N PHE A 27 8.56 -23.14 27.51
CA PHE A 27 8.27 -23.20 26.09
C PHE A 27 9.57 -23.21 25.24
N GLU A 28 10.53 -22.34 25.54
CA GLU A 28 11.82 -22.30 24.82
C GLU A 28 12.62 -23.59 25.00
N ARG A 29 12.61 -24.19 26.21
CA ARG A 29 13.26 -25.49 26.46
C ARG A 29 12.66 -26.63 25.65
N LEU A 30 11.34 -26.63 25.45
CA LEU A 30 10.65 -27.65 24.67
C LEU A 30 11.01 -27.52 23.18
N LEU A 31 10.97 -26.30 22.64
CA LEU A 31 11.38 -26.07 21.25
C LEU A 31 12.86 -26.35 21.01
N ALA A 32 13.72 -26.09 22.00
CA ALA A 32 15.13 -26.42 21.91
C ALA A 32 15.41 -27.93 21.79
N ARG A 33 14.47 -28.77 22.24
CA ARG A 33 14.49 -30.23 22.04
C ARG A 33 13.98 -30.69 20.67
N GLY A 34 13.59 -29.75 19.81
CA GLY A 34 13.02 -30.04 18.49
C GLY A 34 11.52 -30.35 18.55
N GLU A 35 10.85 -30.12 19.68
CA GLU A 35 9.40 -30.24 19.79
C GLU A 35 8.73 -29.10 19.01
N SER A 36 7.62 -29.41 18.34
CA SER A 36 6.86 -28.43 17.56
C SER A 36 5.90 -27.67 18.47
N PHE A 37 5.85 -26.34 18.38
CA PHE A 37 4.99 -25.52 19.23
C PHE A 37 3.52 -25.91 19.12
N THR A 38 3.10 -26.27 17.92
CA THR A 38 1.71 -26.61 17.63
C THR A 38 1.31 -27.91 18.31
N THR A 39 2.23 -28.86 18.45
CA THR A 39 2.02 -30.17 19.07
C THR A 39 2.12 -30.20 20.60
N ILE A 40 2.93 -29.33 21.22
CA ILE A 40 3.09 -29.28 22.69
C ILE A 40 1.74 -29.02 23.38
N SER A 41 1.31 -29.88 24.28
CA SER A 41 0.07 -29.67 25.03
C SER A 41 0.26 -28.60 26.12
N VAL A 42 -0.84 -27.96 26.55
CA VAL A 42 -0.82 -27.04 27.71
C VAL A 42 -0.37 -27.76 28.99
N GLU A 43 -0.65 -29.06 29.09
CA GLU A 43 -0.28 -29.89 30.23
C GLU A 43 1.24 -30.12 30.28
N GLU A 44 1.86 -30.44 29.15
CA GLU A 44 3.31 -30.58 29.04
C GLU A 44 4.03 -29.26 29.33
N LEU A 45 3.51 -28.15 28.78
CA LEU A 45 4.05 -26.82 29.01
C LEU A 45 3.95 -26.40 30.48
N ALA A 46 2.80 -26.61 31.13
CA ALA A 46 2.62 -26.29 32.54
C ALA A 46 3.52 -27.16 33.43
N ARG A 47 3.66 -28.45 33.11
CA ARG A 47 4.56 -29.38 33.79
C ARG A 47 6.02 -28.93 33.66
N GLU A 48 6.46 -28.58 32.46
CA GLU A 48 7.81 -28.08 32.19
C GLU A 48 8.10 -26.76 32.91
N ALA A 49 7.08 -25.92 33.09
CA ALA A 49 7.16 -24.67 33.86
C ALA A 49 7.00 -24.86 35.38
N GLY A 50 6.84 -26.10 35.86
CA GLY A 50 6.69 -26.43 37.27
C GLY A 50 5.41 -25.87 37.90
N MET A 51 4.32 -25.76 37.13
CA MET A 51 3.04 -25.23 37.59
C MET A 51 1.86 -26.13 37.24
N ALA A 52 0.73 -25.94 37.91
CA ALA A 52 -0.50 -26.63 37.59
C ALA A 52 -1.07 -26.13 36.26
N ARG A 53 -1.74 -27.01 35.50
CA ARG A 53 -2.45 -26.63 34.26
C ARG A 53 -3.47 -25.51 34.47
N ALA A 54 -4.15 -25.48 35.62
CA ALA A 54 -5.06 -24.39 35.96
C ALA A 54 -4.35 -23.04 36.08
N THR A 55 -3.11 -23.02 36.57
CA THR A 55 -2.27 -21.81 36.70
C THR A 55 -1.90 -21.24 35.34
N PHE A 56 -1.68 -22.07 34.32
CA PHE A 56 -1.49 -21.59 32.95
C PHE A 56 -2.67 -20.74 32.48
N TYR A 57 -3.91 -21.21 32.67
CA TYR A 57 -5.11 -20.49 32.21
C TYR A 57 -5.42 -19.20 32.99
N LEU A 58 -4.81 -19.01 34.16
CA LEU A 58 -4.87 -17.74 34.88
C LEU A 58 -4.02 -16.64 34.20
N HIS A 59 -3.02 -17.02 33.40
CA HIS A 59 -2.08 -16.10 32.76
C HIS A 59 -2.21 -16.06 31.23
N CYS A 60 -2.59 -17.18 30.62
CA CYS A 60 -2.74 -17.34 29.17
C CYS A 60 -4.04 -18.08 28.84
N ARG A 61 -4.92 -17.46 28.03
CA ARG A 61 -6.15 -18.13 27.53
C ARG A 61 -5.83 -19.32 26.62
N ASN A 62 -4.72 -19.25 25.91
CA ASN A 62 -4.22 -20.29 25.02
C ASN A 62 -2.70 -20.15 24.81
N LYS A 63 -2.08 -21.15 24.16
CA LYS A 63 -0.64 -21.14 23.84
C LYS A 63 -0.24 -19.93 22.97
N GLY A 64 -1.12 -19.46 22.07
CA GLY A 64 -0.84 -18.29 21.21
C GLY A 64 -0.63 -16.98 21.98
N GLN A 65 -1.32 -16.82 23.12
CA GLN A 65 -1.11 -15.66 24.00
C GLN A 65 0.28 -15.68 24.67
N LEU A 66 0.81 -16.88 24.97
CA LEU A 66 2.18 -17.02 25.48
C LEU A 66 3.22 -16.58 24.45
N VAL A 67 3.06 -16.99 23.19
CA VAL A 67 3.96 -16.58 22.09
C VAL A 67 3.87 -15.08 21.83
N SER A 68 2.66 -14.53 21.89
CA SER A 68 2.44 -13.08 21.77
C SER A 68 3.16 -12.31 22.89
N HIS A 69 3.14 -12.82 24.12
CA HIS A 69 3.85 -12.23 25.25
C HIS A 69 5.38 -12.30 25.07
N ALA A 70 5.91 -13.46 24.67
CA ALA A 70 7.33 -13.61 24.36
C ALA A 70 7.78 -12.62 23.26
N MET A 71 6.98 -12.48 22.20
CA MET A 71 7.28 -11.55 21.11
C MET A 71 7.19 -10.07 21.51
N GLN A 72 6.34 -9.70 22.48
CA GLN A 72 6.33 -8.35 23.04
C GLN A 72 7.66 -8.02 23.73
N ALA A 73 8.28 -8.98 24.43
CA ALA A 73 9.60 -8.82 25.03
C ALA A 73 10.69 -8.62 23.96
N VAL A 74 10.66 -9.40 22.87
CA VAL A 74 11.58 -9.23 21.73
C VAL A 74 11.45 -7.83 21.11
N GLN A 75 10.21 -7.40 20.83
CA GLN A 75 9.94 -6.09 20.28
C GLN A 75 10.40 -4.96 21.21
N LEU A 76 10.23 -5.12 22.52
CA LEU A 76 10.68 -4.14 23.51
C LEU A 76 12.21 -4.04 23.53
N GLN A 77 12.94 -5.17 23.46
CA GLN A 77 14.41 -5.17 23.42
C GLN A 77 14.94 -4.53 22.13
N LEU A 78 14.38 -4.88 20.97
CA LEU A 78 14.74 -4.26 19.69
C LEU A 78 14.45 -2.75 19.68
N LYS A 79 13.27 -2.33 20.18
CA LYS A 79 12.93 -0.91 20.30
C LYS A 79 13.86 -0.18 21.27
N THR A 80 14.28 -0.82 22.35
CA THR A 80 15.21 -0.23 23.33
C THR A 80 16.61 -0.08 22.74
N ALA A 81 17.12 -1.10 22.06
CA ALA A 81 18.39 -1.05 21.34
C ALA A 81 18.39 0.07 20.29
N ALA A 82 17.31 0.19 19.51
CA ALA A 82 17.14 1.26 18.52
C ALA A 82 17.06 2.65 19.18
N ARG A 83 16.24 2.82 20.23
CA ARG A 83 16.05 4.12 20.93
C ARG A 83 17.32 4.60 21.65
N ALA A 84 18.07 3.69 22.26
CA ALA A 84 19.33 4.03 22.92
C ALA A 84 20.36 4.64 21.96
N ARG A 85 20.28 4.29 20.66
CA ARG A 85 21.20 4.77 19.63
C ARG A 85 20.65 5.93 18.81
N LEU A 86 19.33 6.03 18.61
CA LEU A 86 18.67 7.21 18.00
C LEU A 86 18.86 8.50 18.79
N LYS A 87 19.11 8.44 20.11
CA LYS A 87 19.39 9.62 20.94
C LYS A 87 20.78 10.25 20.70
N LYS A 88 21.70 9.58 20.01
CA LYS A 88 22.99 10.16 19.61
C LYS A 88 22.82 10.80 18.22
N SER A 89 22.54 12.10 18.18
CA SER A 89 22.46 12.83 16.91
C SER A 89 23.86 13.02 16.31
N GLY A 90 24.14 12.34 15.21
CA GLY A 90 25.39 12.47 14.45
C GLY A 90 25.52 11.30 13.48
N SER A 91 26.14 11.53 12.31
CA SER A 91 26.39 10.51 11.29
C SER A 91 26.87 9.18 11.90
N TYR A 92 26.15 8.09 11.62
CA TYR A 92 26.53 6.75 12.09
C TYR A 92 27.84 6.32 11.42
N GLY A 93 28.91 6.21 12.21
CA GLY A 93 30.15 5.61 11.74
C GLY A 93 29.96 4.11 11.46
N ARG A 94 30.73 3.56 10.51
CA ARG A 94 30.71 2.13 10.14
C ARG A 94 30.82 1.18 11.36
N ALA A 95 31.66 1.53 12.34
CA ALA A 95 31.84 0.74 13.55
C ALA A 95 30.60 0.74 14.47
N GLU A 96 29.88 1.86 14.54
CA GLU A 96 28.68 2.00 15.36
C GLU A 96 27.50 1.25 14.74
N PHE A 97 27.37 1.30 13.41
CA PHE A 97 26.40 0.50 12.68
C PHE A 97 26.67 -1.00 12.84
N GLN A 98 27.93 -1.43 12.77
CA GLN A 98 28.30 -2.83 13.02
C GLN A 98 27.97 -3.28 14.45
N ALA A 99 28.20 -2.43 15.45
CA ALA A 99 27.85 -2.74 16.84
C ALA A 99 26.32 -2.84 17.02
N PHE A 100 25.55 -1.95 16.40
CA PHE A 100 24.09 -2.00 16.41
C PHE A 100 23.55 -3.27 15.73
N MET A 101 24.06 -3.60 14.54
CA MET A 101 23.66 -4.82 13.84
C MET A 101 24.01 -6.07 14.65
N ARG A 102 25.15 -6.09 15.34
CA ARG A 102 25.50 -7.19 16.25
C ARG A 102 24.50 -7.31 17.41
N GLU A 103 24.14 -6.21 18.05
CA GLU A 103 23.16 -6.18 19.15
C GLU A 103 21.79 -6.68 18.68
N VAL A 104 21.32 -6.25 17.50
CA VAL A 104 20.08 -6.74 16.88
C VAL A 104 20.15 -8.24 16.61
N VAL A 105 21.25 -8.71 16.01
CA VAL A 105 21.45 -10.13 15.72
C VAL A 105 21.48 -10.94 17.02
N GLU A 106 22.16 -10.49 18.07
CA GLU A 106 22.17 -11.17 19.37
C GLU A 106 20.78 -11.26 20.00
N ILE A 107 19.96 -10.21 19.91
CA ILE A 107 18.56 -10.25 20.37
C ILE A 107 17.76 -11.29 19.58
N LEU A 108 17.89 -11.30 18.25
CA LEU A 108 17.18 -12.27 17.40
C LEU A 108 17.64 -13.71 17.66
N PHE A 109 18.94 -13.95 17.86
CA PHE A 109 19.47 -15.27 18.18
C PHE A 109 19.03 -15.76 19.56
N ARG A 110 18.99 -14.85 20.55
CA ARG A 110 18.53 -15.15 21.91
C ARG A 110 17.07 -15.62 21.92
N HIS A 111 16.22 -14.97 21.14
CA HIS A 111 14.78 -15.22 21.09
C HIS A 111 14.33 -16.08 19.91
N ARG A 112 15.25 -16.85 19.30
CA ARG A 112 15.00 -17.64 18.08
C ARG A 112 13.80 -18.59 18.21
N TYR A 113 13.54 -19.11 19.40
CA TYR A 113 12.44 -20.05 19.67
C TYR A 113 11.08 -19.35 19.75
N ALA A 114 11.02 -18.16 20.38
CA ALA A 114 9.82 -17.32 20.32
C ALA A 114 9.49 -16.89 18.89
N ILE A 115 10.51 -16.53 18.10
CA ILE A 115 10.35 -16.20 16.67
C ILE A 115 9.90 -17.43 15.87
N TRP A 116 10.48 -18.60 16.13
CA TRP A 116 10.11 -19.84 15.45
C TRP A 116 8.66 -20.26 15.75
N ALA A 117 8.23 -20.23 17.01
CA ALA A 117 6.84 -20.51 17.34
C ALA A 117 5.87 -19.48 16.78
N MET A 118 6.24 -18.21 16.69
CA MET A 118 5.37 -17.22 16.05
C MET A 118 5.14 -17.60 14.58
N ASN A 119 6.20 -17.96 13.84
CA ASN A 119 6.06 -18.45 12.47
C ASN A 119 5.23 -19.74 12.40
N GLU A 120 5.42 -20.66 13.34
CA GLU A 120 4.66 -21.91 13.40
C GLU A 120 3.17 -21.66 13.69
N VAL A 121 2.84 -20.78 14.64
CA VAL A 121 1.47 -20.35 14.97
C VAL A 121 0.80 -19.65 13.79
N SER A 122 1.54 -18.79 13.10
CA SER A 122 1.07 -18.14 11.88
C SER A 122 0.80 -19.14 10.77
N ALA A 123 1.58 -20.22 10.68
CA ALA A 123 1.34 -21.32 9.74
C ALA A 123 0.24 -22.30 10.21
N SER A 124 -0.08 -22.33 11.51
CA SER A 124 -0.93 -23.36 12.14
C SER A 124 -2.30 -22.88 12.62
N ARG A 125 -2.84 -21.78 12.08
CA ARG A 125 -4.28 -21.46 12.21
C ARG A 125 -5.03 -21.72 10.88
N PRO A 126 -5.11 -22.98 10.41
CA PRO A 126 -5.87 -23.32 9.20
C PRO A 126 -7.39 -23.10 9.35
N ASP A 127 -7.90 -23.00 10.60
CA ASP A 127 -9.33 -22.84 10.89
C ASP A 127 -9.75 -21.36 11.04
N MET A 128 -8.80 -20.42 10.96
CA MET A 128 -9.12 -18.99 11.02
C MET A 128 -9.84 -18.60 9.73
N LYS A 129 -11.11 -18.23 9.85
CA LYS A 129 -11.91 -17.80 8.71
C LYS A 129 -11.49 -16.40 8.27
N CYS A 130 -10.49 -16.36 7.39
CA CYS A 130 -10.01 -15.14 6.76
C CYS A 130 -10.83 -14.87 5.50
N VAL A 131 -11.38 -13.67 5.39
CA VAL A 131 -12.10 -13.21 4.20
C VAL A 131 -11.36 -12.00 3.64
N PHE A 132 -10.94 -12.10 2.39
CA PHE A 132 -10.38 -11.00 1.61
C PHE A 132 -11.37 -10.60 0.53
N ILE A 133 -11.66 -9.31 0.40
CA ILE A 133 -12.55 -8.79 -0.62
C ILE A 133 -12.23 -7.33 -0.95
N ASN A 134 -12.48 -6.89 -2.19
CA ASN A 134 -12.46 -5.46 -2.53
C ASN A 134 -13.84 -4.82 -2.24
N GLY A 135 -13.90 -3.54 -1.84
CA GLY A 135 -15.15 -2.80 -1.69
C GLY A 135 -16.09 -2.85 -2.91
N GLU A 136 -15.55 -2.91 -4.13
CA GLU A 136 -16.34 -3.12 -5.35
C GLU A 136 -16.98 -4.52 -5.40
N ASP A 137 -16.19 -5.57 -5.16
CA ASP A 137 -16.69 -6.95 -5.15
C ASP A 137 -17.72 -7.18 -4.04
N PHE A 138 -17.52 -6.57 -2.87
CA PHE A 138 -18.52 -6.59 -1.79
C PHE A 138 -19.85 -5.99 -2.25
N THR A 139 -19.81 -4.88 -2.99
CA THR A 139 -21.01 -4.27 -3.61
C THR A 139 -21.67 -5.26 -4.55
N ASN A 140 -20.91 -5.84 -5.48
CA ASN A 140 -21.43 -6.70 -6.53
C ASN A 140 -22.03 -7.98 -5.97
N GLU A 141 -21.39 -8.58 -4.96
CA GLU A 141 -21.93 -9.73 -4.24
C GLU A 141 -23.24 -9.36 -3.53
N LEU A 142 -23.29 -8.24 -2.81
CA LEU A 142 -24.52 -7.79 -2.15
C LEU A 142 -25.69 -7.65 -3.15
N ILE A 143 -25.45 -6.95 -4.27
CA ILE A 143 -26.43 -6.80 -5.36
C ILE A 143 -26.86 -8.19 -5.86
N HIS A 144 -25.90 -9.08 -6.12
CA HIS A 144 -26.20 -10.42 -6.59
C HIS A 144 -27.11 -11.19 -5.61
N TYR A 145 -26.85 -11.14 -4.30
CA TYR A 145 -27.71 -11.81 -3.30
C TYR A 145 -29.11 -11.20 -3.22
N ILE A 146 -29.24 -9.87 -3.32
CA ILE A 146 -30.52 -9.16 -3.31
C ILE A 146 -31.36 -9.49 -4.56
N TYR A 147 -30.79 -9.32 -5.76
CA TYR A 147 -31.52 -9.43 -7.01
C TYR A 147 -31.77 -10.88 -7.45
N ALA A 148 -30.85 -11.81 -7.15
CA ALA A 148 -31.03 -13.22 -7.48
C ALA A 148 -31.96 -13.96 -6.48
N LYS A 149 -32.57 -13.25 -5.51
CA LYS A 149 -33.36 -13.82 -4.41
C LYS A 149 -32.65 -14.98 -3.68
N LYS A 150 -31.32 -14.89 -3.58
CA LYS A 150 -30.53 -15.89 -2.84
C LYS A 150 -30.70 -15.67 -1.34
N ASN A 151 -30.33 -16.68 -0.56
CA ASN A 151 -30.43 -16.60 0.89
C ASN A 151 -29.42 -15.57 1.43
N MET A 152 -29.92 -14.42 1.89
CA MET A 152 -29.09 -13.37 2.50
C MET A 152 -28.32 -13.86 3.73
N SER A 153 -28.78 -14.93 4.38
CA SER A 153 -28.07 -15.56 5.49
C SER A 153 -26.72 -16.14 5.08
N GLU A 154 -26.56 -16.58 3.83
CA GLU A 154 -25.27 -17.07 3.31
C GLU A 154 -24.27 -15.92 3.17
N PHE A 155 -24.72 -14.78 2.65
CA PHE A 155 -23.92 -13.55 2.60
C PHE A 155 -23.49 -13.12 4.01
N HIS A 156 -24.44 -13.03 4.95
CA HIS A 156 -24.12 -12.69 6.34
C HIS A 156 -23.14 -13.69 6.95
N ASN A 157 -23.36 -15.00 6.79
CA ASN A 157 -22.46 -16.00 7.34
C ASN A 157 -21.09 -15.93 6.67
N LYS A 158 -20.97 -15.60 5.38
CA LYS A 158 -19.68 -15.45 4.72
C LYS A 158 -18.85 -14.36 5.40
N TYR A 159 -19.42 -13.18 5.63
CA TYR A 159 -18.66 -12.00 6.10
C TYR A 159 -18.67 -11.79 7.62
N ARG A 160 -19.77 -12.08 8.31
CA ARG A 160 -19.95 -11.75 9.73
C ARG A 160 -19.30 -12.75 10.68
N SER A 161 -19.08 -14.00 10.27
CA SER A 161 -18.33 -15.00 11.04
C SER A 161 -16.84 -15.06 10.68
N ALA A 162 -16.31 -14.03 10.01
CA ALA A 162 -14.90 -13.95 9.68
C ALA A 162 -14.08 -13.59 10.94
N ASP A 163 -13.05 -14.39 11.24
CA ASP A 163 -12.07 -14.07 12.29
C ASP A 163 -11.17 -12.89 11.88
N LEU A 164 -10.94 -12.75 10.57
CA LEU A 164 -10.20 -11.67 9.95
C LEU A 164 -10.90 -11.26 8.65
N LEU A 165 -11.43 -10.04 8.62
CA LEU A 165 -12.01 -9.44 7.42
C LEU A 165 -11.05 -8.38 6.87
N ILE A 166 -10.48 -8.65 5.69
CA ILE A 166 -9.63 -7.72 4.95
C ILE A 166 -10.44 -7.15 3.81
N VAL A 167 -10.60 -5.83 3.79
CA VAL A 167 -11.31 -5.11 2.74
C VAL A 167 -10.35 -4.17 2.03
N ASP A 168 -10.06 -4.49 0.78
CA ASP A 168 -9.23 -3.66 -0.09
C ASP A 168 -10.07 -2.57 -0.76
N ASP A 169 -9.47 -1.41 -1.03
CA ASP A 169 -10.08 -0.28 -1.72
C ASP A 169 -11.49 0.11 -1.20
N ILE A 170 -11.62 0.32 0.12
CA ILE A 170 -12.91 0.65 0.75
C ILE A 170 -13.55 1.93 0.18
N GLN A 171 -12.77 2.81 -0.47
CA GLN A 171 -13.29 4.00 -1.16
C GLN A 171 -14.35 3.67 -2.22
N PHE A 172 -14.42 2.45 -2.76
CA PHE A 172 -15.40 2.07 -3.78
C PHE A 172 -16.82 1.84 -3.26
N ILE A 173 -17.06 1.80 -1.94
CA ILE A 173 -18.42 1.77 -1.37
C ILE A 173 -19.04 3.18 -1.27
N LYS A 174 -18.23 4.22 -1.51
CA LYS A 174 -18.63 5.62 -1.44
C LYS A 174 -19.85 5.90 -2.35
N GLY A 175 -20.88 6.54 -1.80
CA GLY A 175 -22.10 6.89 -2.54
C GLY A 175 -23.08 5.73 -2.79
N LYS A 176 -22.75 4.50 -2.37
CA LYS A 176 -23.63 3.33 -2.45
C LYS A 176 -24.30 3.09 -1.10
N GLU A 177 -25.39 3.81 -0.81
CA GLU A 177 -26.04 3.83 0.52
C GLU A 177 -26.37 2.44 1.07
N GLN A 178 -27.00 1.58 0.26
CA GLN A 178 -27.34 0.21 0.67
C GLN A 178 -26.09 -0.64 1.01
N THR A 179 -25.02 -0.50 0.23
CA THR A 179 -23.74 -1.18 0.48
C THR A 179 -23.09 -0.68 1.75
N GLN A 180 -23.14 0.63 2.00
CA GLN A 180 -22.60 1.23 3.22
C GLN A 180 -23.36 0.76 4.46
N GLU A 181 -24.70 0.67 4.41
CA GLU A 181 -25.50 0.16 5.52
C GLU A 181 -25.17 -1.31 5.83
N GLU A 182 -25.13 -2.17 4.81
CA GLU A 182 -24.80 -3.58 4.99
C GLU A 182 -23.37 -3.78 5.49
N PHE A 183 -22.43 -2.98 4.98
CA PHE A 183 -21.05 -2.98 5.45
C PHE A 183 -20.96 -2.53 6.91
N PHE A 184 -21.72 -1.51 7.32
CA PHE A 184 -21.79 -1.06 8.71
C PHE A 184 -22.28 -2.17 9.65
N HIS A 185 -23.30 -2.92 9.27
CA HIS A 185 -23.77 -4.07 10.05
C HIS A 185 -22.72 -5.19 10.12
N THR A 186 -22.07 -5.49 8.99
CA THR A 186 -20.98 -6.47 8.93
C THR A 186 -19.80 -6.08 9.81
N PHE A 187 -19.38 -4.82 9.75
CA PHE A 187 -18.32 -4.26 10.59
C PHE A 187 -18.66 -4.42 12.07
N ASN A 188 -19.89 -4.09 12.47
CA ASN A 188 -20.34 -4.24 13.85
C ASN A 188 -20.31 -5.70 14.32
N ALA A 189 -20.83 -6.63 13.50
CA ALA A 189 -20.86 -8.04 13.88
C ALA A 189 -19.45 -8.59 14.13
N VAL A 190 -18.53 -8.36 13.19
CA VAL A 190 -17.13 -8.83 13.31
C VAL A 190 -16.44 -8.20 14.52
N THR A 191 -16.59 -6.88 14.71
CA THR A 191 -15.92 -6.20 15.84
C THR A 191 -16.52 -6.52 17.21
N GLN A 192 -17.84 -6.75 17.30
CA GLN A 192 -18.51 -7.13 18.56
C GLN A 192 -18.08 -8.53 19.05
N GLU A 193 -17.78 -9.44 18.14
CA GLU A 193 -17.23 -10.77 18.46
C GLU A 193 -15.73 -10.73 18.81
N GLY A 194 -15.08 -9.57 18.68
CA GLY A 194 -13.65 -9.39 18.95
C GLY A 194 -12.75 -9.85 17.79
N HIS A 195 -13.33 -10.06 16.61
CA HIS A 195 -12.60 -10.41 15.39
C HIS A 195 -11.99 -9.18 14.71
N GLN A 196 -10.99 -9.40 13.87
CA GLN A 196 -10.16 -8.33 13.32
C GLN A 196 -10.69 -7.84 11.97
N ILE A 197 -10.68 -6.53 11.77
CA ILE A 197 -10.91 -5.91 10.46
C ILE A 197 -9.64 -5.17 10.03
N VAL A 198 -9.26 -5.31 8.76
CA VAL A 198 -8.20 -4.55 8.10
C VAL A 198 -8.80 -3.90 6.87
N LEU A 199 -8.65 -2.57 6.75
CA LEU A 199 -9.13 -1.81 5.61
C LEU A 199 -7.95 -1.15 4.92
N SER A 200 -7.95 -1.15 3.60
CA SER A 200 -7.08 -0.28 2.80
C SER A 200 -7.91 0.84 2.15
N SER A 201 -7.27 1.97 1.92
CA SER A 201 -7.87 3.06 1.18
C SER A 201 -6.85 3.98 0.51
N ASP A 202 -7.21 4.52 -0.66
CA ASP A 202 -6.40 5.54 -1.34
C ASP A 202 -6.35 6.88 -0.59
N LYS A 203 -7.37 7.15 0.23
CA LYS A 203 -7.55 8.41 0.95
C LYS A 203 -7.85 8.16 2.41
N PRO A 204 -7.48 9.07 3.33
CA PRO A 204 -7.89 8.95 4.71
C PRO A 204 -9.42 9.08 4.85
N PRO A 205 -10.03 8.50 5.90
CA PRO A 205 -11.49 8.54 6.10
C PRO A 205 -12.10 9.95 6.05
N LYS A 206 -11.38 10.97 6.53
CA LYS A 206 -11.80 12.38 6.51
C LYS A 206 -12.02 12.95 5.11
N GLU A 207 -11.31 12.43 4.12
CA GLU A 207 -11.40 12.87 2.71
C GLU A 207 -12.44 12.09 1.90
N MET A 208 -13.08 11.08 2.51
CA MET A 208 -14.13 10.27 1.86
C MET A 208 -15.51 10.93 1.98
N GLY A 209 -15.72 12.05 1.28
CA GLY A 209 -16.86 12.94 1.53
C GLY A 209 -18.29 12.38 1.41
N THR A 210 -18.53 11.25 0.75
CA THR A 210 -19.88 10.62 0.68
C THR A 210 -19.91 9.24 1.33
N LEU A 211 -19.00 9.02 2.28
CA LEU A 211 -19.03 7.92 3.22
C LEU A 211 -19.91 8.30 4.42
N ASP A 212 -20.74 7.37 4.88
CA ASP A 212 -21.58 7.52 6.07
C ASP A 212 -20.73 7.92 7.29
N GLU A 213 -21.21 8.91 8.04
CA GLU A 213 -20.50 9.47 9.19
C GLU A 213 -20.22 8.42 10.28
N ARG A 214 -21.10 7.42 10.43
CA ARG A 214 -20.91 6.30 11.35
C ARG A 214 -19.71 5.46 10.93
N LEU A 215 -19.60 5.11 9.65
CA LEU A 215 -18.45 4.36 9.12
C LEU A 215 -17.16 5.17 9.26
N ARG A 216 -17.19 6.45 8.90
CA ARG A 216 -16.04 7.36 9.06
C ARG A 216 -15.53 7.36 10.51
N THR A 217 -16.44 7.52 11.46
CA THR A 217 -16.10 7.51 12.90
C THR A 217 -15.48 6.18 13.33
N ARG A 218 -16.02 5.04 12.85
CA ARG A 218 -15.45 3.71 13.17
C ARG A 218 -14.07 3.50 12.56
N PHE A 219 -13.83 3.99 11.35
CA PHE A 219 -12.51 3.90 10.72
C PHE A 219 -11.48 4.74 11.48
N GLU A 220 -11.88 5.93 11.95
CA GLU A 220 -11.02 6.81 12.74
C GLU A 220 -10.72 6.29 14.16
N TRP A 221 -11.61 5.46 14.73
CA TRP A 221 -11.36 4.80 16.02
C TRP A 221 -10.34 3.66 15.93
N GLY A 222 -10.06 3.17 14.71
CA GLY A 222 -9.05 2.14 14.46
C GLY A 222 -7.62 2.69 14.43
N LEU A 223 -6.66 1.78 14.20
CA LEU A 223 -5.28 2.17 13.90
C LEU A 223 -5.19 2.69 12.47
N LEU A 224 -4.97 4.00 12.32
CA LEU A 224 -4.66 4.62 11.03
C LEU A 224 -3.15 4.54 10.79
N ALA A 225 -2.74 3.76 9.80
CA ALA A 225 -1.37 3.66 9.34
C ALA A 225 -1.28 4.24 7.92
N ASP A 226 -0.52 5.33 7.77
CA ASP A 226 -0.31 5.99 6.49
C ASP A 226 0.91 5.36 5.77
N ILE A 227 0.71 4.93 4.52
CA ILE A 227 1.77 4.37 3.68
C ILE A 227 2.34 5.50 2.82
N GLN A 228 3.49 5.99 3.24
CA GLN A 228 4.20 7.05 2.52
C GLN A 228 4.94 6.51 1.30
N PRO A 229 5.13 7.33 0.24
CA PRO A 229 6.00 6.97 -0.87
C PRO A 229 7.41 6.61 -0.38
N PRO A 230 8.05 5.58 -0.98
CA PRO A 230 9.37 5.12 -0.55
C PRO A 230 10.45 6.21 -0.77
N ASP A 231 11.36 6.33 0.19
CA ASP A 231 12.56 7.15 0.04
C ASP A 231 13.53 6.57 -1.00
N PHE A 232 14.60 7.31 -1.33
CA PHE A 232 15.53 6.91 -2.39
C PHE A 232 16.16 5.53 -2.15
N GLU A 233 16.64 5.27 -0.93
CA GLU A 233 17.26 4.01 -0.53
C GLU A 233 16.25 2.85 -0.64
N THR A 234 15.01 3.07 -0.18
CA THR A 234 13.93 2.09 -0.27
C THR A 234 13.56 1.82 -1.73
N ARG A 235 13.54 2.83 -2.60
CA ARG A 235 13.31 2.64 -4.04
C ARG A 235 14.40 1.79 -4.68
N MET A 236 15.67 2.02 -4.34
CA MET A 236 16.78 1.17 -4.81
C MET A 236 16.63 -0.27 -4.33
N ALA A 237 16.27 -0.46 -3.06
CA ALA A 237 16.04 -1.80 -2.49
C ALA A 237 14.89 -2.53 -3.19
N ILE A 238 13.78 -1.85 -3.48
CA ILE A 238 12.63 -2.38 -4.23
C ILE A 238 13.06 -2.80 -5.64
N ILE A 239 13.77 -1.93 -6.36
CA ILE A 239 14.27 -2.24 -7.72
C ILE A 239 15.17 -3.48 -7.68
N LYS A 240 16.14 -3.52 -6.75
CA LYS A 240 17.05 -4.66 -6.60
C LYS A 240 16.31 -5.95 -6.23
N GLN A 241 15.31 -5.88 -5.34
CA GLN A 241 14.50 -7.04 -5.00
C GLN A 241 13.71 -7.53 -6.21
N LYS A 242 13.05 -6.62 -6.94
CA LYS A 242 12.29 -7.00 -8.13
C LYS A 242 13.16 -7.58 -9.24
N ALA A 243 14.36 -7.05 -9.40
CA ALA A 243 15.38 -7.55 -10.32
C ALA A 243 15.78 -8.98 -9.96
N ARG A 244 16.01 -9.28 -8.68
CA ARG A 244 16.27 -10.64 -8.17
C ARG A 244 15.10 -11.59 -8.40
N ASP A 245 13.87 -11.19 -8.08
CA ASP A 245 12.67 -12.01 -8.28
C ASP A 245 12.46 -12.39 -9.76
N LEU A 246 12.97 -11.55 -10.66
CA LEU A 246 12.92 -11.76 -12.10
C LEU A 246 14.21 -12.38 -12.65
N GLU A 247 15.16 -12.82 -11.81
CA GLU A 247 16.47 -13.34 -12.24
C GLU A 247 17.18 -12.41 -13.24
N PHE A 248 17.00 -11.10 -13.07
CA PHE A 248 17.50 -10.07 -13.95
C PHE A 248 18.56 -9.27 -13.21
N ASP A 249 19.82 -9.57 -13.47
CA ASP A 249 20.93 -8.82 -12.90
C ASP A 249 21.04 -7.43 -13.56
N ILE A 250 20.97 -6.36 -12.76
CA ILE A 250 21.00 -4.97 -13.20
C ILE A 250 22.18 -4.26 -12.52
N PRO A 251 23.05 -3.57 -13.28
CA PRO A 251 24.10 -2.75 -12.71
C PRO A 251 23.60 -1.67 -11.73
N ASP A 252 24.39 -1.40 -10.68
CA ASP A 252 24.00 -0.49 -9.59
C ASP A 252 23.77 0.96 -10.04
N ASP A 253 24.53 1.43 -11.04
CA ASP A 253 24.36 2.75 -11.66
C ASP A 253 22.99 2.87 -12.36
N VAL A 254 22.52 1.78 -12.98
CA VAL A 254 21.20 1.73 -13.61
C VAL A 254 20.08 1.68 -12.57
N VAL A 255 20.26 0.92 -11.49
CA VAL A 255 19.33 0.91 -10.35
C VAL A 255 19.18 2.32 -9.75
N GLN A 256 20.31 2.99 -9.50
CA GLN A 256 20.35 4.36 -9.02
C GLN A 256 19.61 5.29 -9.99
N TYR A 257 19.89 5.19 -11.28
CA TYR A 257 19.22 6.02 -12.29
C TYR A 257 17.69 5.86 -12.27
N ILE A 258 17.18 4.63 -12.21
CA ILE A 258 15.73 4.39 -12.14
C ILE A 258 15.15 4.96 -10.84
N ALA A 259 15.82 4.77 -9.69
CA ALA A 259 15.37 5.28 -8.39
C ALA A 259 15.37 6.82 -8.29
N GLU A 260 16.27 7.50 -9.00
CA GLU A 260 16.32 8.96 -9.06
C GLU A 260 15.17 9.53 -9.90
N LYS A 261 14.82 8.85 -10.99
CA LYS A 261 13.85 9.33 -11.99
C LYS A 261 12.41 8.95 -11.68
N VAL A 262 12.17 7.76 -11.12
CA VAL A 262 10.82 7.28 -10.79
C VAL A 262 10.54 7.50 -9.30
N LYS A 263 9.82 8.59 -8.98
CA LYS A 263 9.54 9.01 -7.58
C LYS A 263 8.09 8.79 -7.13
N SER A 264 7.25 8.36 -8.06
CA SER A 264 5.79 8.43 -7.96
C SER A 264 5.19 7.29 -7.14
N ASN A 265 5.36 6.02 -7.56
CA ASN A 265 4.84 4.87 -6.80
C ASN A 265 5.62 3.57 -7.07
N ILE A 266 5.47 2.60 -6.15
CA ILE A 266 6.15 1.30 -6.19
C ILE A 266 5.81 0.52 -7.47
N ARG A 267 4.55 0.59 -7.94
CA ARG A 267 4.10 -0.11 -9.14
C ARG A 267 4.87 0.34 -10.39
N GLN A 268 5.15 1.64 -10.52
CA GLN A 268 5.93 2.18 -11.63
C GLN A 268 7.41 1.79 -11.53
N LEU A 269 7.98 1.70 -10.32
CA LEU A 269 9.35 1.17 -10.13
C LEU A 269 9.43 -0.29 -10.59
N GLU A 270 8.50 -1.13 -10.14
CA GLU A 270 8.45 -2.54 -10.54
C GLU A 270 8.19 -2.70 -12.05
N GLY A 271 7.32 -1.86 -12.60
CA GLY A 271 7.01 -1.82 -14.03
C GLY A 271 8.21 -1.40 -14.87
N ALA A 272 9.03 -0.47 -14.39
CA ALA A 272 10.29 -0.08 -15.04
C ALA A 272 11.26 -1.26 -15.13
N VAL A 273 11.43 -2.01 -14.03
CA VAL A 273 12.30 -3.21 -14.01
C VAL A 273 11.80 -4.28 -14.98
N LYS A 274 10.50 -4.58 -14.97
CA LYS A 274 9.89 -5.55 -15.90
C LYS A 274 10.08 -5.13 -17.36
N ARG A 275 9.85 -3.87 -17.68
CA ARG A 275 10.05 -3.33 -19.04
C ARG A 275 11.52 -3.37 -19.46
N MET A 276 12.43 -3.01 -18.57
CA MET A 276 13.86 -3.08 -18.86
C MET A 276 14.29 -4.52 -19.17
N LYS A 277 13.85 -5.50 -18.37
CA LYS A 277 14.09 -6.92 -18.65
C LYS A 277 13.53 -7.31 -20.02
N ALA A 278 12.30 -6.93 -20.33
CA ALA A 278 11.68 -7.24 -21.61
C ALA A 278 12.48 -6.66 -22.79
N ILE A 279 12.95 -5.41 -22.71
CA ILE A 279 13.80 -4.80 -23.74
C ILE A 279 15.11 -5.58 -23.91
N VAL A 280 15.78 -5.93 -22.81
CA VAL A 280 17.04 -6.70 -22.87
C VAL A 280 16.82 -8.09 -23.46
N THR A 281 15.79 -8.82 -23.02
CA THR A 281 15.53 -10.20 -23.43
C THR A 281 15.00 -10.29 -24.87
N ILE A 282 14.10 -9.39 -25.28
CA ILE A 282 13.45 -9.46 -26.60
C ILE A 282 14.31 -8.78 -27.68
N GLN A 283 14.94 -7.63 -27.36
CA GLN A 283 15.67 -6.82 -28.33
C GLN A 283 17.19 -7.05 -28.29
N GLY A 284 17.68 -7.87 -27.35
CA GLY A 284 19.11 -8.10 -27.16
C GLY A 284 19.87 -6.85 -26.69
N ALA A 285 19.17 -5.87 -26.10
CA ALA A 285 19.76 -4.62 -25.66
C ALA A 285 20.71 -4.83 -24.47
N ALA A 286 21.70 -3.95 -24.33
CA ALA A 286 22.61 -3.97 -23.19
C ALA A 286 21.92 -3.48 -21.90
N LYS A 287 22.39 -3.95 -20.74
CA LYS A 287 21.89 -3.55 -19.42
C LYS A 287 22.51 -2.22 -18.98
N ASN A 288 22.19 -1.13 -19.66
CA ASN A 288 22.79 0.18 -19.41
C ASN A 288 21.73 1.28 -19.16
N ILE A 289 22.20 2.49 -18.87
CA ILE A 289 21.35 3.66 -18.60
C ILE A 289 20.44 3.99 -19.80
N THR A 290 20.90 3.81 -21.04
CA THR A 290 20.09 4.07 -22.24
C THR A 290 18.88 3.16 -22.31
N THR A 291 19.04 1.87 -21.99
CA THR A 291 17.92 0.92 -21.94
C THR A 291 16.96 1.25 -20.78
N ALA A 292 17.49 1.70 -19.65
CA ALA A 292 16.66 2.17 -18.54
C ALA A 292 15.87 3.44 -18.89
N GLN A 293 16.45 4.38 -19.63
CA GLN A 293 15.77 5.56 -20.16
C GLN A 293 14.55 5.16 -21.01
N SER A 294 14.73 4.22 -21.93
CA SER A 294 13.63 3.68 -22.73
C SER A 294 12.56 3.01 -21.86
N ALA A 295 12.97 2.25 -20.83
CA ALA A 295 12.04 1.54 -19.94
C ALA A 295 11.17 2.47 -19.06
N ILE A 296 11.63 3.69 -18.77
CA ILE A 296 10.93 4.66 -17.92
C ILE A 296 10.29 5.83 -18.68
N LYS A 297 10.46 5.89 -20.01
CA LYS A 297 10.02 7.03 -20.83
C LYS A 297 8.55 7.40 -20.63
N ASP A 298 7.66 6.41 -20.63
CA ASP A 298 6.22 6.63 -20.48
C ASP A 298 5.88 7.11 -19.07
N ILE A 299 6.57 6.58 -18.04
CA ILE A 299 6.40 7.00 -16.63
C ILE A 299 6.77 8.47 -16.46
N LEU A 300 7.84 8.92 -17.12
CA LEU A 300 8.29 10.31 -17.06
C LEU A 300 7.36 11.27 -17.81
N THR A 301 6.62 10.76 -18.78
CA THR A 301 5.62 11.55 -19.51
C THR A 301 4.35 11.70 -18.67
N GLU A 302 3.92 10.63 -17.99
CA GLU A 302 2.74 10.63 -17.09
C GLU A 302 2.95 11.42 -15.78
N SER A 303 4.19 11.56 -15.31
CA SER A 303 4.52 12.19 -14.01
C SER A 303 4.74 13.70 -14.04
N ARG A 304 4.59 14.36 -15.20
CA ARG A 304 4.65 15.82 -15.28
C ARG A 304 3.35 16.42 -14.74
N PRO A 305 3.40 17.43 -13.85
CA PRO A 305 2.20 18.11 -13.42
C PRO A 305 1.44 18.63 -14.63
N ILE A 306 0.16 18.25 -14.74
CA ILE A 306 -0.73 18.66 -15.83
C ILE A 306 -0.62 20.18 -16.13
N PRO A 307 -0.56 21.09 -15.13
CA PRO A 307 -0.40 22.53 -15.40
C PRO A 307 0.91 22.89 -16.13
N GLN A 308 2.02 22.21 -15.81
CA GLN A 308 3.31 22.46 -16.47
C GLN A 308 3.34 21.93 -17.91
N THR A 309 2.62 20.83 -18.18
CA THR A 309 2.48 20.30 -19.55
C THR A 309 1.65 21.24 -20.43
N ILE A 310 0.60 21.87 -19.88
CA ILE A 310 -0.24 22.83 -20.62
C ILE A 310 0.54 24.10 -20.98
N GLU A 311 1.30 24.68 -20.05
CA GLU A 311 2.17 25.85 -20.32
C GLU A 311 3.17 25.57 -21.45
N LYS A 312 3.80 24.40 -21.43
CA LYS A 312 4.73 23.98 -22.48
C LYS A 312 4.04 23.87 -23.83
N ILE A 313 2.86 23.24 -23.89
CA ILE A 313 2.10 23.11 -25.14
C ILE A 313 1.75 24.49 -25.71
N ILE A 314 1.24 25.40 -24.87
CA ILE A 314 0.89 26.75 -25.30
C ILE A 314 2.12 27.51 -25.79
N SER A 315 3.25 27.38 -25.09
CA SER A 315 4.52 28.00 -25.48
C SER A 315 5.05 27.45 -26.80
N GLU A 316 4.93 26.14 -27.03
CA GLU A 316 5.39 25.50 -28.26
C GLU A 316 4.52 25.87 -29.47
N VAL A 317 3.20 25.92 -29.29
CA VAL A 317 2.26 26.41 -30.32
C VAL A 317 2.55 27.88 -30.62
N ALA A 318 2.73 28.72 -29.60
CA ALA A 318 3.08 30.13 -29.76
C ALA A 318 4.39 30.31 -30.54
N ARG A 319 5.42 29.52 -30.22
CA ARG A 319 6.71 29.52 -30.93
C ARG A 319 6.55 29.12 -32.39
N THR A 320 5.75 28.09 -32.67
CA THR A 320 5.53 27.57 -34.03
C THR A 320 4.84 28.58 -34.94
N TYR A 321 3.90 29.36 -34.40
CA TYR A 321 3.10 30.33 -35.17
C TYR A 321 3.52 31.81 -34.96
N GLY A 322 4.60 32.07 -34.22
CA GLY A 322 5.10 33.42 -33.97
C GLY A 322 4.16 34.31 -33.14
N ALA A 323 3.40 33.72 -32.20
CA ALA A 323 2.45 34.41 -31.35
C ALA A 323 2.93 34.54 -29.90
N ASN A 324 2.24 35.37 -29.11
CA ASN A 324 2.46 35.43 -27.66
C ASN A 324 1.63 34.35 -26.94
N PRO A 325 2.20 33.52 -26.05
CA PRO A 325 1.47 32.53 -25.25
C PRO A 325 0.23 33.10 -24.52
N ALA A 326 0.32 34.34 -24.05
CA ALA A 326 -0.79 35.00 -23.36
C ALA A 326 -2.01 35.23 -24.29
N ASP A 327 -1.77 35.48 -25.58
CA ASP A 327 -2.84 35.70 -26.55
C ASP A 327 -3.63 34.42 -26.83
N ILE A 328 -2.93 33.27 -26.88
CA ILE A 328 -3.55 31.95 -27.05
C ILE A 328 -4.47 31.64 -25.86
N ARG A 329 -4.08 32.00 -24.64
CA ARG A 329 -4.93 31.83 -23.44
C ARG A 329 -6.09 32.79 -23.36
N SER A 330 -5.94 33.99 -23.93
CA SER A 330 -6.92 35.08 -23.80
C SER A 330 -8.27 34.78 -24.46
N SER A 331 -9.23 35.69 -24.25
CA SER A 331 -10.53 35.70 -24.94
C SER A 331 -10.49 36.36 -26.33
N LYS A 332 -9.31 36.74 -26.86
CA LYS A 332 -9.17 37.35 -28.18
C LYS A 332 -9.80 36.49 -29.28
N ARG A 333 -10.54 37.14 -30.17
CA ARG A 333 -11.35 36.50 -31.23
C ARG A 333 -10.72 36.57 -32.62
N ASP A 334 -9.49 37.07 -32.73
CA ASP A 334 -8.75 37.10 -33.98
C ASP A 334 -8.64 35.69 -34.57
N ALA A 335 -8.97 35.54 -35.86
CA ALA A 335 -9.05 34.24 -36.51
C ALA A 335 -7.74 33.42 -36.38
N PRO A 336 -6.53 34.00 -36.54
CA PRO A 336 -5.28 33.27 -36.32
C PRO A 336 -5.10 32.79 -34.87
N ILE A 337 -5.40 33.65 -33.89
CA ILE A 337 -5.29 33.32 -32.46
C ILE A 337 -6.30 32.24 -32.08
N SER A 338 -7.50 32.30 -32.65
CA SER A 338 -8.52 31.26 -32.45
C SER A 338 -8.05 29.91 -32.96
N GLN A 339 -7.46 29.87 -34.16
CA GLN A 339 -6.92 28.64 -34.73
C GLN A 339 -5.76 28.07 -33.88
N MET A 340 -4.79 28.89 -33.48
CA MET A 340 -3.70 28.46 -32.59
C MET A 340 -4.22 27.89 -31.27
N ARG A 341 -5.26 28.50 -30.71
CA ARG A 341 -5.90 28.01 -29.49
C ARG A 341 -6.59 26.67 -29.67
N GLN A 342 -7.30 26.47 -30.78
CA GLN A 342 -7.90 25.18 -31.10
C GLN A 342 -6.83 24.08 -31.25
N ILE A 343 -5.71 24.40 -31.91
CA ILE A 343 -4.55 23.49 -32.04
C ILE A 343 -3.98 23.17 -30.65
N ALA A 344 -3.79 24.18 -29.79
CA ALA A 344 -3.31 23.97 -28.42
C ALA A 344 -4.27 23.08 -27.60
N MET A 345 -5.58 23.29 -27.69
CA MET A 345 -6.59 22.43 -27.04
C MET A 345 -6.51 20.99 -27.53
N TYR A 346 -6.33 20.79 -28.84
CA TYR A 346 -6.15 19.47 -29.45
C TYR A 346 -4.90 18.76 -28.92
N VAL A 347 -3.76 19.43 -28.93
CA VAL A 347 -2.51 18.87 -28.41
C VAL A 347 -2.61 18.59 -26.90
N VAL A 348 -3.27 19.46 -26.12
CA VAL A 348 -3.53 19.18 -24.69
C VAL A 348 -4.37 17.91 -24.53
N SER A 349 -5.44 17.76 -25.31
CA SER A 349 -6.29 16.57 -25.27
C SER A 349 -5.51 15.29 -25.59
N GLU A 350 -4.68 15.31 -26.64
CA GLU A 350 -3.90 14.15 -27.09
C GLU A 350 -2.76 13.79 -26.11
N VAL A 351 -2.10 14.79 -25.50
CA VAL A 351 -0.93 14.57 -24.64
C VAL A 351 -1.30 14.30 -23.18
N THR A 352 -2.39 14.89 -22.68
CA THR A 352 -2.74 14.84 -21.24
C THR A 352 -3.98 13.99 -20.92
N GLY A 353 -4.81 13.67 -21.92
CA GLY A 353 -6.07 12.95 -21.70
C GLY A 353 -7.09 13.70 -20.84
N LEU A 354 -6.92 15.01 -20.64
CA LEU A 354 -7.82 15.83 -19.84
C LEU A 354 -9.25 15.84 -20.39
N THR A 355 -10.23 15.96 -19.48
CA THR A 355 -11.63 16.13 -19.87
C THR A 355 -11.84 17.49 -20.55
N GLN A 356 -12.87 17.57 -21.40
CA GLN A 356 -13.24 18.80 -22.12
C GLN A 356 -13.51 19.97 -21.17
N GLU A 357 -14.07 19.68 -19.99
CA GLU A 357 -14.32 20.65 -18.92
C GLU A 357 -13.02 21.15 -18.28
N ALA A 358 -12.04 20.26 -18.07
CA ALA A 358 -10.73 20.64 -17.55
C ALA A 358 -9.97 21.51 -18.56
N ILE A 359 -9.97 21.13 -19.84
CA ILE A 359 -9.37 21.93 -20.92
C ILE A 359 -10.07 23.30 -21.00
N GLY A 360 -11.40 23.35 -20.93
CA GLY A 360 -12.16 24.60 -20.98
C GLY A 360 -11.76 25.60 -19.88
N ARG A 361 -11.53 25.11 -18.65
CA ARG A 361 -11.07 25.94 -17.51
C ARG A 361 -9.73 26.61 -17.78
N GLU A 362 -8.79 25.89 -18.38
CA GLU A 362 -7.42 26.37 -18.66
C GLU A 362 -7.37 27.42 -19.79
N PHE A 363 -8.34 27.41 -20.70
CA PHE A 363 -8.41 28.34 -21.82
C PHE A 363 -9.50 29.42 -21.63
N SER A 364 -9.34 30.27 -20.62
CA SER A 364 -10.26 31.36 -20.26
C SER A 364 -11.66 30.91 -19.80
N GLY A 365 -11.79 29.77 -19.11
CA GLY A 365 -13.08 29.33 -18.55
C GLY A 365 -14.14 29.01 -19.62
N ARG A 366 -13.71 28.50 -20.78
CA ARG A 366 -14.61 28.14 -21.88
C ARG A 366 -15.49 26.95 -21.55
N HIS A 367 -16.70 26.98 -22.09
CA HIS A 367 -17.66 25.91 -21.91
C HIS A 367 -17.19 24.64 -22.65
N HIS A 368 -17.49 23.46 -22.08
CA HIS A 368 -17.04 22.17 -22.63
C HIS A 368 -17.48 21.95 -24.09
N THR A 369 -18.66 22.47 -24.48
CA THR A 369 -19.17 22.42 -25.86
C THR A 369 -18.28 23.15 -26.86
N THR A 370 -17.66 24.27 -26.45
CA THR A 370 -16.70 25.01 -27.28
C THR A 370 -15.43 24.20 -27.51
N VAL A 371 -14.99 23.45 -26.50
CA VAL A 371 -13.80 22.60 -26.61
C VAL A 371 -14.09 21.40 -27.52
N ILE A 372 -15.25 20.76 -27.39
CA ILE A 372 -15.68 19.67 -28.28
C ILE A 372 -15.66 20.11 -29.74
N TYR A 373 -16.22 21.29 -30.05
CA TYR A 373 -16.23 21.82 -31.40
C TYR A 373 -14.80 22.07 -31.92
N ALA A 374 -13.94 22.69 -31.10
CA ALA A 374 -12.54 22.96 -31.45
C ALA A 374 -11.76 21.68 -31.76
N LEU A 375 -11.92 20.63 -30.95
CA LEU A 375 -11.25 19.35 -31.16
C LEU A 375 -11.71 18.67 -32.46
N ARG A 376 -13.02 18.65 -32.70
CA ARG A 376 -13.57 18.07 -33.94
C ARG A 376 -13.07 18.82 -35.17
N GLU A 377 -13.08 20.15 -35.13
CA GLU A 377 -12.62 20.98 -36.23
C GLU A 377 -11.14 20.77 -36.57
N ILE A 378 -10.27 20.69 -35.56
CA ILE A 378 -8.83 20.43 -35.78
C ILE A 378 -8.60 19.01 -36.27
N LYS A 379 -9.30 18.02 -35.73
CA LYS A 379 -9.22 16.64 -36.20
C LYS A 379 -9.59 16.51 -37.68
N ASP A 380 -10.73 17.10 -38.08
CA ASP A 380 -11.17 17.10 -39.48
C ASP A 380 -10.16 17.81 -40.41
N LYS A 381 -9.49 18.87 -39.93
CA LYS A 381 -8.45 19.57 -40.69
C LYS A 381 -7.17 18.74 -40.80
N ILE A 382 -6.74 18.07 -39.74
CA ILE A 382 -5.56 17.18 -39.74
C ILE A 382 -5.73 16.03 -40.74
N ASP A 383 -6.95 15.49 -40.86
CA ASP A 383 -7.24 14.41 -41.81
C ASP A 383 -7.21 14.87 -43.28
N ARG A 384 -7.43 16.17 -43.53
CA ARG A 384 -7.50 16.75 -44.87
C ARG A 384 -6.22 17.47 -45.31
N ASP A 385 -5.41 17.94 -44.37
CA ASP A 385 -4.20 18.72 -44.61
C ASP A 385 -2.95 18.01 -44.04
N PRO A 386 -2.16 17.33 -44.89
CA PRO A 386 -0.92 16.68 -44.49
C PRO A 386 0.12 17.63 -43.87
N SER A 387 0.13 18.91 -44.25
CA SER A 387 1.05 19.92 -43.73
C SER A 387 0.72 20.27 -42.29
N LEU A 388 -0.57 20.49 -42.01
CA LEU A 388 -1.06 20.70 -40.64
C LEU A 388 -0.78 19.47 -39.76
N LYS A 389 -1.00 18.26 -40.29
CA LYS A 389 -0.71 17.01 -39.59
C LYS A 389 0.76 16.89 -39.20
N ALA A 390 1.68 17.19 -40.12
CA ALA A 390 3.11 17.19 -39.83
C ALA A 390 3.45 18.20 -38.73
N THR A 391 2.94 19.43 -38.84
CA THR A 391 3.16 20.50 -37.86
C THR A 391 2.67 20.12 -36.46
N VAL A 392 1.46 19.56 -36.35
CA VAL A 392 0.90 19.11 -35.05
C VAL A 392 1.69 17.95 -34.46
N ASN A 393 2.13 17.00 -35.28
CA ASN A 393 2.98 15.90 -34.82
C ASN A 393 4.34 16.39 -34.32
N ASP A 394 4.93 17.39 -34.98
CA ASP A 394 6.19 17.99 -34.56
C ASP A 394 6.03 18.72 -33.22
N ILE A 395 4.93 19.45 -33.03
CA ILE A 395 4.59 20.09 -31.74
C ILE A 395 4.48 19.03 -30.64
N ILE A 396 3.72 17.94 -30.87
CA ILE A 396 3.56 16.85 -29.90
C ILE A 396 4.93 16.23 -29.55
N LYS A 397 5.76 15.98 -30.56
CA LYS A 397 7.10 15.42 -30.38
C LYS A 397 8.00 16.34 -29.55
N ASN A 398 7.99 17.64 -29.83
CA ASN A 398 8.82 18.62 -29.10
C ASN A 398 8.39 18.75 -27.63
N VAL A 399 7.07 18.74 -27.36
CA VAL A 399 6.53 18.79 -26.00
C VAL A 399 6.89 17.54 -25.18
N GLN A 400 6.98 16.37 -25.85
CA GLN A 400 7.32 15.10 -25.20
C GLN A 400 8.83 14.88 -25.02
N GLN A 401 9.68 15.48 -25.86
CA GLN A 401 11.14 15.30 -25.83
C GLN A 401 11.90 16.27 -24.91
N ALA A 402 11.32 17.45 -24.61
CA ALA A 402 11.88 18.46 -23.69
C ALA A 402 11.17 18.45 -22.33
#